data_AF-A0A2A3LL62-F1
#
_entry.id   AF-A0A2A3LL62-F1
#
_cell.length_a   1.000
_cell.length_b   1.000
_cell.length_c   1.000
_cell.angle_alpha   90.00
_cell.angle_beta   90.00
_cell.angle_gamma   90.00
#
_symmetry.space_group_name_H-M   'P 1'
#
loop_
_entity.id
_entity.type
_entity.pdbx_description
1 polymer ?
#
loop_
_entity_poly.entity_id
_entity_poly.type
_entity_poly.pdbx_seq_one_letter_code
_entity_poly.pdbx_strand_id
1 'polypeptide(L)'
;MTPPNIISEKTCATGWARIYMSGPIEVAKQALRKECLREGLCVTVEPTTFIYTGGEESGFVVGLINYPRFPSTQPDIDHRARRIANLLLEETHQHSVLIMSPLTSTWFTRRDQ
;
A
#
# COMPACT_ATOMS: atom_id res chain seq x y z
N MET A 1 28.37 35.34 9.46
CA MET A 1 28.13 34.40 8.34
C MET A 1 27.60 33.11 8.93
N THR A 2 26.34 32.77 8.67
CA THR A 2 25.78 31.45 9.02
C THR A 2 26.40 30.43 8.08
N PRO A 3 26.90 29.27 8.55
CA PRO A 3 27.42 28.24 7.65
C PRO A 3 26.32 27.83 6.65
N PRO A 4 26.69 27.52 5.40
CA PRO A 4 25.71 27.04 4.43
C PRO A 4 25.05 25.76 4.96
N ASN A 5 23.73 25.68 4.85
CA ASN A 5 23.01 24.43 5.13
C ASN A 5 23.55 23.33 4.21
N ILE A 6 24.30 22.39 4.77
CA ILE A 6 24.77 21.21 4.04
C ILE A 6 23.57 20.27 3.89
N ILE A 7 23.10 20.10 2.66
CA ILE A 7 22.07 19.12 2.32
C ILE A 7 22.76 17.75 2.21
N SER A 8 22.28 16.74 2.95
CA SER A 8 22.75 15.35 2.83
C SER A 8 21.83 14.54 1.92
N GLU A 9 22.41 13.73 1.04
CA GLU A 9 21.69 12.79 0.16
C GLU A 9 21.79 11.35 0.67
N LYS A 10 20.71 10.57 0.48
CA LYS A 10 20.71 9.11 0.67
C LYS A 10 19.98 8.46 -0.50
N THR A 11 20.49 7.33 -0.97
CA THR A 11 19.87 6.52 -2.03
C THR A 11 19.67 5.08 -1.56
N CYS A 12 18.75 4.36 -2.20
CA CYS A 12 18.53 2.94 -2.03
C CYS A 12 18.04 2.34 -3.35
N ALA A 13 18.01 1.01 -3.45
CA ALA A 13 17.39 0.35 -4.60
C ALA A 13 15.90 0.73 -4.68
N THR A 14 15.40 0.94 -5.90
CA THR A 14 13.95 1.15 -6.09
C THR A 14 13.19 -0.12 -5.71
N GLY A 15 12.12 0.05 -4.95
CA GLY A 15 11.16 -1.00 -4.70
C GLY A 15 9.78 -0.40 -4.45
N TRP A 16 8.72 -1.09 -4.87
CA TRP A 16 7.36 -0.64 -4.70
C TRP A 16 6.34 -1.78 -4.69
N ALA A 17 5.20 -1.56 -4.05
CA ALA A 17 4.02 -2.38 -4.19
C ALA A 17 2.77 -1.49 -4.18
N ARG A 18 1.71 -1.94 -4.85
CA ARG A 18 0.41 -1.29 -4.89
C ARG A 18 -0.68 -2.28 -4.54
N ILE A 19 -1.62 -1.85 -3.69
CA ILE A 19 -2.78 -2.62 -3.27
C ILE A 19 -4.00 -1.93 -3.85
N TYR A 20 -4.74 -2.62 -4.71
CA TYR A 20 -5.94 -2.14 -5.38
C TYR A 20 -7.16 -2.80 -4.74
N MET A 21 -8.05 -1.97 -4.20
CA MET A 21 -9.16 -2.46 -3.40
C MET A 21 -10.37 -1.54 -3.53
N SER A 22 -11.53 -2.12 -3.82
CA SER A 22 -12.78 -1.40 -3.73
C SER A 22 -13.26 -1.27 -2.29
N GLY A 23 -14.25 -0.42 -2.06
CA GLY A 23 -14.91 -0.26 -0.76
C GLY A 23 -14.49 1.00 0.03
N PRO A 24 -14.74 1.02 1.35
CA PRO A 24 -14.79 2.26 2.13
C PRO A 24 -13.39 2.82 2.46
N ILE A 25 -12.91 3.75 1.62
CA ILE A 25 -11.58 4.39 1.78
C ILE A 25 -11.36 5.03 3.16
N GLU A 26 -12.39 5.60 3.80
CA GLU A 26 -12.21 6.22 5.12
C GLU A 26 -11.93 5.20 6.22
N VAL A 27 -12.52 4.00 6.14
CA VAL A 27 -12.19 2.88 7.04
C VAL A 27 -10.76 2.42 6.80
N ALA A 28 -10.38 2.26 5.52
CA ALA A 28 -9.01 1.91 5.14
C ALA A 28 -7.98 2.91 5.67
N LYS A 29 -8.24 4.22 5.57
CA LYS A 29 -7.37 5.27 6.12
C LYS A 29 -7.18 5.12 7.63
N GLN A 30 -8.22 4.79 8.39
CA GLN A 30 -8.08 4.59 9.84
C GLN A 30 -7.29 3.33 10.18
N ALA A 31 -7.53 2.22 9.47
CA ALA A 31 -6.74 0.99 9.63
C ALA A 31 -5.25 1.24 9.33
N LEU A 32 -4.95 1.93 8.23
CA LEU A 32 -3.59 2.27 7.84
C LEU A 32 -2.91 3.22 8.83
N ARG A 33 -3.62 4.20 9.40
CA ARG A 33 -3.04 5.06 10.45
C ARG A 33 -2.59 4.25 11.67
N LYS A 34 -3.41 3.30 12.12
CA LYS A 34 -3.06 2.40 13.24
C LYS A 34 -1.84 1.54 12.89
N GLU A 35 -1.80 1.00 11.67
CA GLU A 35 -0.69 0.17 11.19
C GLU A 35 0.62 0.97 11.05
N CYS A 36 0.55 2.18 10.47
CA CYS A 36 1.68 3.11 10.37
C CYS A 36 2.29 3.43 11.73
N LEU A 37 1.44 3.69 12.73
CA LEU A 37 1.86 3.96 14.10
C LEU A 37 2.53 2.74 14.75
N ARG A 38 1.99 1.53 14.54
CA ARG A 38 2.52 0.30 15.14
C ARG A 38 3.87 -0.10 14.56
N GLU A 39 4.01 -0.04 13.24
CA GLU A 39 5.12 -0.66 12.51
C GLU A 39 6.22 0.33 12.09
N GLY A 40 5.98 1.63 12.25
CA GLY A 40 6.89 2.67 11.75
C GLY A 40 7.02 2.64 10.23
N LEU A 41 5.89 2.79 9.51
CA LEU A 41 5.85 2.77 8.05
C LEU A 41 5.12 3.99 7.47
N CYS A 42 5.29 4.21 6.17
CA CYS A 42 4.58 5.23 5.40
C CYS A 42 3.93 4.56 4.18
N VAL A 43 2.67 4.91 3.92
CA VAL A 43 1.94 4.51 2.73
C VAL A 43 1.28 5.71 2.07
N THR A 44 1.11 5.64 0.76
CA THR A 44 0.25 6.55 0.01
C THR A 44 -1.16 5.95 -0.07
N VAL A 45 -2.20 6.78 0.00
CA VAL A 45 -3.58 6.35 -0.24
C VAL A 45 -4.21 7.26 -1.27
N GLU A 46 -4.59 6.71 -2.42
CA GLU A 46 -5.20 7.42 -3.54
C GLU A 46 -6.64 6.93 -3.75
N PRO A 47 -7.66 7.82 -3.72
CA PRO A 47 -9.00 7.46 -4.16
C PRO A 47 -9.00 7.00 -5.62
N THR A 48 -9.79 5.99 -5.97
CA THR A 48 -9.92 5.51 -7.35
C THR A 48 -11.34 5.03 -7.63
N THR A 49 -11.64 4.87 -8.92
CA THR A 49 -12.89 4.27 -9.42
C THR A 49 -12.53 3.10 -10.31
N PHE A 50 -13.05 1.92 -9.98
CA PHE A 50 -12.91 0.73 -10.81
C PHE A 50 -14.10 0.66 -11.76
N ILE A 51 -13.84 0.59 -13.06
CA ILE A 51 -14.86 0.36 -14.09
C ILE A 51 -14.63 -1.04 -14.66
N TYR A 52 -15.67 -1.87 -14.68
CA TYR A 52 -15.60 -3.25 -15.16
C TYR A 52 -16.89 -3.65 -15.88
N THR A 53 -16.89 -4.82 -16.52
CA THR A 53 -18.06 -5.29 -17.28
C THR A 53 -19.31 -5.32 -16.40
N GLY A 54 -20.28 -4.48 -16.74
CA GLY A 54 -21.57 -4.43 -16.05
C GLY A 54 -21.62 -3.52 -14.83
N GLY A 55 -20.58 -2.73 -14.52
CA GLY A 55 -20.67 -1.77 -13.43
C GLY A 55 -19.40 -0.99 -13.13
N GLU A 56 -19.46 -0.25 -12.04
CA GLU A 56 -18.32 0.47 -11.47
C GLU A 56 -18.41 0.44 -9.94
N GLU A 57 -17.26 0.60 -9.29
CA GLU A 57 -17.17 0.66 -7.84
C GLU A 57 -16.12 1.68 -7.40
N SER A 58 -16.43 2.48 -6.38
CA SER A 58 -15.44 3.34 -5.73
C SER A 58 -14.47 2.51 -4.90
N GLY A 59 -13.22 2.96 -4.84
CA GLY A 59 -12.19 2.29 -4.07
C GLY A 59 -10.97 3.15 -3.84
N PHE A 60 -9.84 2.48 -3.63
CA PHE A 60 -8.58 3.14 -3.37
C PHE A 60 -7.38 2.29 -3.80
N VAL A 61 -6.24 2.97 -3.98
CA VAL A 61 -4.93 2.36 -4.18
C VAL A 61 -4.04 2.73 -3.00
N VAL A 62 -3.45 1.72 -2.36
CA VAL A 62 -2.42 1.90 -1.33
C VAL A 62 -1.04 1.67 -1.93
N GLY A 63 -0.18 2.68 -1.88
CA GLY A 63 1.19 2.62 -2.37
C GLY A 63 2.19 2.39 -1.24
N LEU A 64 3.11 1.45 -1.45
CA LEU A 64 4.30 1.23 -0.64
C LEU A 64 5.53 1.48 -1.52
N ILE A 65 6.49 2.27 -1.04
CA ILE A 65 7.74 2.55 -1.77
C ILE A 65 8.96 2.42 -0.86
N ASN A 66 10.12 2.17 -1.45
CA ASN A 66 11.38 2.13 -0.74
C ASN A 66 11.91 3.54 -0.45
N TYR A 67 11.76 4.01 0.79
CA TYR A 67 12.27 5.32 1.20
C TYR A 67 13.74 5.20 1.61
N PRO A 68 14.69 5.96 1.04
CA PRO A 68 16.10 5.93 1.45
C PRO A 68 16.36 6.28 2.93
N ARG A 69 15.39 6.92 3.58
CA ARG A 69 15.41 7.18 5.03
C ARG A 69 15.35 5.88 5.85
N PHE A 70 14.65 4.86 5.34
CA PHE A 70 14.42 3.56 5.95
C PHE A 70 14.50 2.47 4.85
N PRO A 71 15.71 2.18 4.34
CA PRO A 71 15.87 1.31 3.18
C PRO A 71 15.36 -0.09 3.48
N SER A 72 14.66 -0.65 2.51
CA SER A 72 14.05 -1.99 2.53
C SER A 72 14.41 -2.75 1.26
N THR A 73 14.03 -4.03 1.18
CA THR A 73 14.15 -4.84 -0.04
C THR A 73 12.78 -4.99 -0.71
N GLN A 74 12.74 -5.32 -2.00
CA GLN A 74 11.48 -5.61 -2.69
C GLN A 74 10.70 -6.76 -2.02
N PRO A 75 11.32 -7.89 -1.63
CA PRO A 75 10.63 -8.94 -0.87
C PRO A 75 10.00 -8.46 0.44
N ASP A 76 10.70 -7.58 1.19
CA ASP A 76 10.15 -7.02 2.43
C ASP A 76 8.95 -6.10 2.17
N ILE A 77 9.01 -5.31 1.09
CA ILE A 77 7.89 -4.47 0.63
C ILE A 77 6.69 -5.34 0.23
N ASP A 78 6.92 -6.43 -0.51
CA ASP A 78 5.87 -7.37 -0.91
C ASP A 78 5.23 -8.05 0.29
N HIS A 79 6.04 -8.51 1.25
CA HIS A 79 5.56 -9.11 2.49
C HIS A 79 4.70 -8.11 3.29
N ARG A 80 5.15 -6.85 3.40
CA ARG A 80 4.39 -5.79 4.08
C ARG A 80 3.10 -5.44 3.33
N ALA A 81 3.12 -5.42 2.00
CA ALA A 81 1.92 -5.21 1.19
C ALA A 81 0.88 -6.31 1.45
N ARG A 82 1.29 -7.58 1.54
CA ARG A 82 0.41 -8.71 1.89
C ARG A 82 -0.20 -8.58 3.28
N ARG A 83 0.59 -8.17 4.28
CA ARG A 83 0.09 -7.91 5.64
C ARG A 83 -0.96 -6.80 5.65
N ILE A 84 -0.70 -5.69 4.95
CA ILE A 84 -1.65 -4.58 4.83
C ILE A 84 -2.91 -5.02 4.09
N ALA A 85 -2.78 -5.77 2.99
CA ALA A 85 -3.92 -6.27 2.24
C ALA A 85 -4.85 -7.14 3.10
N ASN A 86 -4.29 -8.05 3.91
CA ASN A 86 -5.05 -8.85 4.87
C ASN A 86 -5.76 -7.99 5.92
N LEU A 87 -5.05 -7.04 6.54
CA LEU A 87 -5.65 -6.07 7.47
C LEU A 87 -6.83 -5.33 6.83
N LEU A 88 -6.66 -4.85 5.60
CA LEU A 88 -7.70 -4.10 4.91
C LEU A 88 -8.90 -4.99 4.60
N LEU A 89 -8.72 -6.25 4.20
CA LEU A 89 -9.82 -7.20 4.01
C LEU A 89 -10.61 -7.42 5.30
N GLU A 90 -9.95 -7.48 6.46
CA GLU A 90 -10.61 -7.59 7.77
C GLU A 90 -11.39 -6.33 8.10
N GLU A 91 -10.74 -5.17 8.09
CA GLU A 91 -11.31 -3.91 8.57
C GLU A 91 -12.41 -3.36 7.66
N THR A 92 -12.32 -3.61 6.34
CA THR A 92 -13.30 -3.13 5.36
C THR A 92 -14.35 -4.17 4.97
N HIS A 93 -14.26 -5.38 5.55
CA HIS A 93 -15.12 -6.53 5.26
C HIS A 93 -15.22 -6.90 3.78
N GLN A 94 -14.21 -6.55 2.98
CA GLN A 94 -14.14 -6.92 1.58
C GLN A 94 -13.67 -8.37 1.42
N HIS A 95 -14.04 -8.96 0.28
CA HIS A 95 -13.74 -10.36 0.00
C HIS A 95 -12.45 -10.57 -0.78
N SER A 96 -12.00 -9.55 -1.53
CA SER A 96 -10.82 -9.70 -2.37
C SER A 96 -10.05 -8.40 -2.56
N VAL A 97 -8.79 -8.54 -2.93
CA VAL A 97 -7.84 -7.44 -3.14
C VAL A 97 -6.77 -7.87 -4.14
N LEU A 98 -6.29 -6.93 -4.96
CA LEU A 98 -5.18 -7.17 -5.88
C LEU A 98 -3.93 -6.46 -5.36
N ILE A 99 -2.82 -7.18 -5.28
CA ILE A 99 -1.50 -6.60 -5.03
C ILE A 99 -0.69 -6.68 -6.32
N MET A 100 -0.05 -5.58 -6.71
CA MET A 100 0.92 -5.56 -7.80
C MET A 100 2.26 -5.05 -7.29
N SER A 101 3.34 -5.66 -7.77
CA SER A 101 4.72 -5.24 -7.58
C SER A 101 5.46 -5.36 -8.92
N PRO A 102 6.74 -4.95 -9.04
CA PRO A 102 7.44 -4.93 -10.33
C PRO A 102 7.40 -6.23 -11.13
N LEU A 103 7.32 -7.38 -10.44
CA LEU A 103 7.41 -8.70 -11.07
C LEU A 103 6.13 -9.53 -10.94
N THR A 104 5.18 -9.14 -10.09
CA THR A 104 4.04 -10.00 -9.76
C THR A 104 2.74 -9.22 -9.65
N SER A 105 1.65 -9.89 -10.02
CA SER A 105 0.29 -9.49 -9.69
C SER A 105 -0.33 -10.66 -8.92
N THR A 106 -0.79 -10.40 -7.69
CA THR A 106 -1.35 -11.41 -6.80
C THR A 106 -2.74 -10.97 -6.36
N TRP A 107 -3.75 -11.76 -6.73
CA TRP A 107 -5.11 -11.57 -6.27
C TRP A 107 -5.35 -12.46 -5.04
N PHE A 108 -5.82 -11.86 -3.96
CA PHE A 108 -6.24 -12.56 -2.75
C PHE A 108 -7.76 -12.52 -2.67
N THR A 109 -8.38 -13.66 -2.36
CA THR A 109 -9.82 -13.78 -2.17
C THR A 109 -10.13 -14.69 -0.97
N ARG A 110 -11.21 -14.38 -0.27
CA ARG A 110 -11.79 -15.20 0.82
C ARG A 110 -12.96 -16.06 0.37
N ARG A 111 -13.37 -15.96 -0.90
CA ARG A 111 -14.46 -16.76 -1.45
C ARG A 111 -13.93 -18.13 -1.88
N ASP A 112 -14.71 -19.17 -1.63
CA ASP A 112 -14.48 -20.48 -2.23
C ASP A 112 -14.56 -20.34 -3.75
N GLN A 113 -13.67 -21.03 -4.45
CA GLN A 113 -13.60 -21.05 -5.92
C GLN A 113 -14.18 -22.35 -6.47
#